data_AF-A0A946QMR4-F1
#
_entry.id   AF-A0A946QMR4-F1
#
_cell.length_a   1.000
_cell.length_b   1.000
_cell.length_c   1.000
_cell.angle_alpha   90.00
_cell.angle_beta   90.00
_cell.angle_gamma   90.00
#
_symmetry.space_group_name_H-M   'P 1'
#
loop_
_entity.id
_entity.type
_entity.pdbx_description
1 polymer ?
#
loop_
_entity_poly.entity_id
_entity_poly.type
_entity_poly.pdbx_seq_one_letter_code
_entity_poly.pdbx_strand_id
1 'polypeptide(L)'
;MKSRLEIQNHHNIPVSHMGAGNNGNLSPLESGRHHKYHSIAGHPTPDMILRRMLLSGLTCSGGTVYPRSFINEMLTQLQWENSDFLYEEGGFCVYKNTNGHKEKGGIERKKARSITHRADQLAFEHDLTRSALSHLTLGKLLPQEDISFHQRNMEFFSAQTPSEAMRRFLIEKATDGHLAWARPMQQGVRSQLLDTLKGAKYQKPSKKEKERIIDTVNNFLINDVLPASLQTAREYRKYTKALASYNNN
;
A
#
# COMPACT_ATOMS: atom_id res chain seq x y z
N MET A 1 -14.41 -36.82 -7.34
CA MET A 1 -13.09 -36.56 -6.72
C MET A 1 -13.01 -35.08 -6.39
N LYS A 2 -12.92 -34.68 -5.11
CA LYS A 2 -12.58 -33.28 -4.77
C LYS A 2 -11.10 -33.10 -5.09
N SER A 3 -10.78 -32.27 -6.08
CA SER A 3 -9.39 -31.88 -6.33
C SER A 3 -8.82 -31.26 -5.06
N ARG A 4 -7.71 -31.80 -4.56
CA ARG A 4 -7.02 -31.23 -3.41
C ARG A 4 -6.58 -29.82 -3.80
N LEU A 5 -7.06 -28.81 -3.08
CA LEU A 5 -6.67 -27.41 -3.33
C LEU A 5 -5.16 -27.30 -3.12
N GLU A 6 -4.46 -26.78 -4.13
CA GLU A 6 -3.03 -26.50 -4.03
C GLU A 6 -2.84 -25.25 -3.16
N ILE A 7 -2.06 -25.37 -2.09
CA ILE A 7 -1.79 -24.28 -1.14
C ILE A 7 -0.37 -23.75 -1.37
N GLN A 8 -0.23 -22.43 -1.47
CA GLN A 8 1.03 -21.72 -1.63
C GLN A 8 1.23 -20.71 -0.49
N ASN A 9 2.48 -20.56 -0.04
CA ASN A 9 2.83 -19.57 0.98
C ASN A 9 3.08 -18.21 0.32
N HIS A 10 2.20 -17.26 0.62
CA HIS A 10 2.30 -15.86 0.20
C HIS A 10 3.15 -15.04 1.17
N HIS A 11 4.12 -14.30 0.66
CA HIS A 11 4.80 -13.28 1.45
C HIS A 11 3.96 -12.00 1.45
N ASN A 12 3.48 -11.59 2.62
CA ASN A 12 2.65 -10.39 2.78
C ASN A 12 3.49 -9.12 2.51
N ILE A 13 4.72 -9.09 3.03
CA ILE A 13 5.79 -8.17 2.63
C ILE A 13 6.76 -8.99 1.77
N PRO A 14 7.01 -8.65 0.51
CA PRO A 14 7.90 -9.47 -0.32
C PRO A 14 9.35 -9.40 0.15
N VAL A 15 10.10 -10.49 -0.04
CA VAL A 15 11.53 -10.56 0.36
C VAL A 15 12.39 -9.52 -0.38
N SER A 16 12.01 -9.18 -1.62
CA SER A 16 12.61 -8.06 -2.38
C SER A 16 12.50 -6.72 -1.66
N HIS A 17 11.56 -6.60 -0.72
CA HIS A 17 11.20 -5.40 0.04
C HIS A 17 11.49 -5.57 1.53
N MET A 18 12.51 -6.37 1.82
CA MET A 18 12.92 -6.71 3.18
C MET A 18 11.89 -7.50 3.99
N GLY A 19 10.87 -8.09 3.37
CA GLY A 19 9.98 -9.01 4.07
C GLY A 19 10.74 -10.19 4.66
N ALA A 20 10.41 -10.56 5.90
CA ALA A 20 11.03 -11.71 6.53
C ALA A 20 10.60 -13.02 5.84
N GLY A 21 11.51 -13.98 5.71
CA GLY A 21 11.18 -15.33 5.24
C GLY A 21 10.60 -16.24 6.34
N ASN A 22 9.94 -15.67 7.35
CA ASN A 22 9.44 -16.40 8.51
C ASN A 22 7.90 -16.48 8.52
N ASN A 23 7.34 -17.30 9.42
CA ASN A 23 5.89 -17.52 9.52
C ASN A 23 5.09 -16.28 9.95
N GLY A 24 5.72 -15.23 10.48
CA GLY A 24 5.06 -13.96 10.79
C GLY A 24 4.68 -13.16 9.53
N ASN A 25 5.37 -13.43 8.41
CA ASN A 25 5.16 -12.75 7.13
C ASN A 25 4.61 -13.67 6.03
N LEU A 26 4.44 -14.96 6.31
CA LEU A 26 3.93 -15.95 5.36
C LEU A 26 2.46 -16.29 5.64
N SER A 27 1.64 -16.33 4.60
CA SER A 27 0.23 -16.74 4.69
C SER A 27 -0.07 -17.86 3.71
N PRO A 28 -0.57 -19.03 4.16
CA PRO A 28 -0.93 -20.12 3.27
C PRO A 28 -2.26 -19.82 2.57
N LEU A 29 -2.25 -19.76 1.24
CA LEU A 29 -3.39 -19.40 0.41
C LEU A 29 -3.61 -20.43 -0.68
N GLU A 30 -4.86 -20.57 -1.11
CA GLU A 30 -5.18 -21.31 -2.33
C GLU A 30 -4.46 -20.68 -3.53
N SER A 31 -3.78 -21.51 -4.32
CA SER A 31 -2.96 -21.09 -5.47
C SER A 31 -3.72 -20.16 -6.41
N GLY A 32 -4.98 -20.47 -6.75
CA GLY A 32 -5.80 -19.60 -7.61
C GLY A 32 -6.04 -18.22 -7.01
N ARG A 33 -6.29 -18.14 -5.70
CA ARG A 33 -6.51 -16.89 -4.97
C ARG A 33 -5.22 -16.06 -4.89
N HIS A 34 -4.10 -16.72 -4.64
CA HIS A 34 -2.76 -16.11 -4.61
C HIS A 34 -2.40 -15.48 -5.97
N HIS A 35 -2.50 -16.23 -7.07
CA HIS A 35 -2.19 -15.73 -8.41
C HIS A 35 -3.13 -14.59 -8.82
N LYS A 36 -4.43 -14.71 -8.54
CA LYS A 36 -5.40 -13.66 -8.85
C LYS A 36 -5.05 -12.37 -8.11
N TYR A 37 -4.69 -12.44 -6.84
CA TYR A 37 -4.27 -11.26 -6.08
C TYR A 37 -3.03 -10.59 -6.70
N HIS A 38 -1.97 -11.35 -7.00
CA HIS A 38 -0.76 -10.81 -7.62
C HIS A 38 -1.02 -10.18 -9.00
N SER A 39 -1.96 -10.71 -9.78
CA SER A 39 -2.35 -10.12 -11.07
C SER A 39 -3.05 -8.74 -10.95
N ILE A 40 -3.52 -8.39 -9.75
CA ILE A 40 -4.21 -7.12 -9.44
C ILE A 40 -3.25 -6.17 -8.72
N ALA A 41 -2.64 -6.67 -7.66
CA ALA A 41 -1.84 -5.91 -6.71
C ALA A 41 -0.38 -5.74 -7.16
N GLY A 42 0.19 -6.72 -7.86
CA GLY A 42 1.62 -6.83 -8.06
C GLY A 42 2.31 -7.34 -6.79
N HIS A 43 3.40 -6.68 -6.36
CA HIS A 43 4.17 -7.02 -5.16
C HIS A 43 4.33 -5.86 -4.15
N PRO A 44 3.27 -5.13 -3.78
CA PRO A 44 3.33 -4.09 -2.76
C PRO A 44 3.20 -4.66 -1.34
N THR A 45 3.63 -3.88 -0.35
CA THR A 45 3.37 -4.14 1.07
C THR A 45 1.91 -3.80 1.43
N PRO A 46 1.39 -4.32 2.55
CA PRO A 46 0.00 -4.10 2.95
C PRO A 46 -0.42 -2.63 3.06
N ASP A 47 0.43 -1.78 3.64
CA ASP A 47 0.18 -0.35 3.79
C ASP A 47 0.00 0.36 2.44
N MET A 48 0.84 0.03 1.45
CA MET A 48 0.72 0.62 0.12
C MET A 48 -0.56 0.19 -0.60
N ILE A 49 -0.98 -1.06 -0.42
CA ILE A 49 -2.24 -1.54 -1.00
C ILE A 49 -3.39 -0.73 -0.47
N LEU A 50 -3.42 -0.49 0.85
CA LEU A 50 -4.44 0.31 1.49
C LEU A 50 -4.40 1.77 1.01
N ARG A 51 -3.22 2.39 0.89
CA ARG A 51 -3.09 3.73 0.32
C ARG A 51 -3.56 3.80 -1.13
N ARG A 52 -3.16 2.84 -1.97
CA ARG A 52 -3.60 2.76 -3.37
C ARG A 52 -5.11 2.57 -3.47
N MET A 53 -5.71 1.69 -2.66
CA MET A 53 -7.17 1.50 -2.58
C MET A 53 -7.89 2.77 -2.13
N LEU A 54 -7.35 3.50 -1.15
CA LEU A 54 -7.89 4.77 -0.68
C LEU A 54 -7.87 5.83 -1.80
N LEU A 55 -6.70 6.08 -2.39
CA LEU A 55 -6.51 7.15 -3.38
C LEU A 55 -7.27 6.86 -4.68
N SER A 56 -7.23 5.62 -5.16
CA SER A 56 -8.04 5.18 -6.31
C SER A 56 -9.54 5.24 -6.01
N GLY A 57 -9.96 5.00 -4.77
CA GLY A 57 -11.37 5.11 -4.35
C GLY A 57 -11.92 6.55 -4.31
N LEU A 58 -11.07 7.58 -4.19
CA LEU A 58 -11.53 8.98 -4.16
C LEU A 58 -12.17 9.43 -5.48
N THR A 59 -11.95 8.70 -6.57
CA THR A 59 -12.31 9.12 -7.93
C THR A 59 -13.44 8.28 -8.55
N CYS A 60 -13.77 7.12 -7.95
CA CYS A 60 -14.78 6.21 -8.49
C CYS A 60 -16.23 6.57 -8.11
N SER A 61 -16.44 7.64 -7.34
CA SER A 61 -17.70 7.87 -6.62
C SER A 61 -18.54 9.01 -7.21
N GLY A 62 -18.39 9.30 -8.51
CA GLY A 62 -19.35 10.11 -9.27
C GLY A 62 -19.56 11.54 -8.75
N GLY A 63 -18.55 12.11 -8.09
CA GLY A 63 -18.62 13.43 -7.46
C GLY A 63 -18.95 13.43 -5.97
N THR A 64 -19.17 12.25 -5.37
CA THR A 64 -19.00 12.07 -3.92
C THR A 64 -17.54 11.76 -3.60
N VAL A 65 -17.11 11.92 -2.35
CA VAL A 65 -15.75 11.60 -1.86
C VAL A 65 -15.85 11.23 -0.38
N TYR A 66 -14.81 10.59 0.15
CA TYR A 66 -14.71 10.42 1.60
C TYR A 66 -14.53 11.76 2.33
N PRO A 67 -14.99 11.88 3.60
CA PRO A 67 -14.72 13.06 4.41
C PRO A 67 -13.23 13.29 4.59
N ARG A 68 -12.79 14.55 4.67
CA ARG A 68 -11.38 14.89 4.89
C ARG A 68 -10.81 14.22 6.13
N SER A 69 -11.56 14.18 7.23
CA SER A 69 -11.12 13.57 8.49
C SER A 69 -10.73 12.11 8.28
N PHE A 70 -11.58 11.34 7.60
CA PHE A 70 -11.32 9.95 7.25
C PHE A 70 -10.06 9.79 6.38
N ILE A 71 -9.93 10.61 5.32
CA ILE A 71 -8.76 10.56 4.42
C ILE A 71 -7.49 10.86 5.21
N ASN A 72 -7.50 11.92 6.01
CA ASN A 72 -6.36 12.34 6.81
C ASN A 72 -5.95 11.27 7.82
N GLU A 73 -6.92 10.67 8.51
CA GLU A 73 -6.70 9.63 9.51
C GLU A 73 -6.11 8.36 8.90
N MET A 74 -6.68 7.87 7.78
CA MET A 74 -6.14 6.73 7.04
C MET A 74 -4.71 6.99 6.55
N LEU A 75 -4.46 8.15 5.93
CA LEU A 75 -3.14 8.49 5.42
C LEU A 75 -2.12 8.64 6.54
N THR A 76 -2.49 9.24 7.67
CA THR A 76 -1.61 9.39 8.85
C THR A 76 -1.25 8.03 9.45
N GLN A 77 -2.24 7.15 9.64
CA GLN A 77 -1.99 5.81 10.17
C GLN A 77 -1.12 4.99 9.23
N LEU A 78 -1.21 5.20 7.92
CA LEU A 78 -0.44 4.49 6.89
C LEU A 78 0.82 5.26 6.45
N GLN A 79 1.27 6.27 7.19
CA GLN A 79 2.51 6.99 6.84
C GLN A 79 3.70 6.04 6.87
N TRP A 80 4.54 6.13 5.86
CA TRP A 80 5.70 5.25 5.74
C TRP A 80 6.68 5.42 6.92
N GLU A 81 6.86 6.64 7.41
CA GLU A 81 7.77 6.94 8.52
C GLU A 81 7.41 6.14 9.79
N ASN A 82 6.17 5.65 9.85
CA ASN A 82 5.69 4.79 10.91
C ASN A 82 5.92 3.30 10.64
N SER A 83 6.72 2.88 9.65
CA SER A 83 6.90 1.47 9.28
C SER A 83 7.26 0.53 10.45
N ASP A 84 8.09 1.00 11.39
CA ASP A 84 8.42 0.27 12.63
C ASP A 84 7.20 0.12 13.58
N PHE A 85 6.23 1.02 13.49
CA PHE A 85 4.95 0.96 14.22
C PHE A 85 3.85 0.24 13.44
N LEU A 86 3.95 0.17 12.11
CA LEU A 86 2.96 -0.50 11.25
C LEU A 86 3.02 -2.01 11.39
N TYR A 87 4.22 -2.56 11.54
CA TYR A 87 4.48 -3.98 11.39
C TYR A 87 5.07 -4.60 12.65
N GLU A 88 4.70 -5.85 12.90
CA GLU A 88 5.31 -6.68 13.94
C GLU A 88 6.79 -6.92 13.61
N GLU A 89 7.61 -7.19 14.64
CA GLU A 89 9.05 -7.45 14.48
C GLU A 89 9.33 -8.61 13.50
N GLY A 90 8.38 -9.54 13.35
CA GLY A 90 8.46 -10.66 12.41
C GLY A 90 8.12 -10.31 10.95
N GLY A 91 7.59 -9.12 10.65
CA GLY A 91 7.17 -8.73 9.31
C GLY A 91 8.33 -8.41 8.37
N PHE A 92 9.34 -7.70 8.87
CA PHE A 92 10.56 -7.38 8.14
C PHE A 92 11.75 -8.20 8.60
N CYS A 93 12.75 -8.32 7.74
CA CYS A 93 14.10 -8.71 8.10
C CYS A 93 14.68 -7.65 9.05
N VAL A 94 14.41 -7.79 10.35
CA VAL A 94 15.09 -7.00 11.37
C VAL A 94 16.57 -7.37 11.35
N TYR A 95 17.42 -6.34 11.42
CA TYR A 95 18.87 -6.44 11.55
C TYR A 95 19.25 -7.08 12.89
N LYS A 96 18.85 -8.32 13.15
CA LYS A 96 19.40 -9.08 14.27
C LYS A 96 20.61 -9.82 13.74
N ASN A 97 21.78 -9.40 14.23
CA ASN A 97 22.99 -10.20 14.21
C ASN A 97 22.68 -11.50 14.97
N THR A 98 22.18 -12.52 14.28
CA THR A 98 21.95 -13.83 14.87
C THR A 98 23.31 -14.43 15.21
N ASN A 99 23.59 -14.57 16.51
CA ASN A 99 24.70 -15.33 17.09
C ASN A 99 26.12 -14.88 16.70
N GLY A 100 26.36 -13.59 16.46
CA GLY A 100 27.70 -13.10 16.11
C GLY A 100 28.19 -13.50 14.70
N HIS A 101 27.37 -14.21 13.92
CA HIS A 101 27.65 -14.48 12.53
C HIS A 101 26.95 -13.44 11.66
N LYS A 102 27.73 -12.44 11.21
CA LYS A 102 27.30 -11.51 10.16
C LYS A 102 26.83 -12.32 8.95
N GLU A 103 25.61 -12.09 8.48
CA GLU A 103 25.15 -12.51 7.15
C GLU A 103 26.09 -11.85 6.11
N LYS A 104 27.21 -12.52 5.81
CA LYS A 104 28.28 -12.01 4.93
C LYS A 104 27.79 -12.05 3.49
N GLY A 105 27.11 -10.98 3.08
CA GLY A 105 26.83 -10.71 1.67
C GLY A 105 25.35 -10.67 1.37
N GLY A 106 24.74 -9.50 1.54
CA GLY A 106 23.37 -9.29 1.10
C GLY A 106 22.74 -8.05 1.68
N ILE A 107 23.20 -7.58 2.83
CA ILE A 107 22.59 -6.47 3.57
C ILE A 107 22.57 -5.18 2.76
N GLU A 108 23.72 -4.73 2.23
CA GLU A 108 23.78 -3.51 1.42
C GLU A 108 22.96 -3.63 0.11
N ARG A 109 22.89 -4.83 -0.48
CA ARG A 109 22.03 -5.07 -1.65
C ARG A 109 20.54 -5.07 -1.27
N LYS A 110 20.16 -5.64 -0.12
CA LYS A 110 18.78 -5.65 0.42
C LYS A 110 18.35 -4.22 0.75
N LYS A 111 19.21 -3.42 1.38
CA LYS A 111 19.02 -1.98 1.62
C LYS A 111 18.83 -1.21 0.32
N ALA A 112 19.76 -1.34 -0.63
CA ALA A 112 19.67 -0.65 -1.91
C ALA A 112 18.38 -0.98 -2.67
N ARG A 113 17.98 -2.26 -2.71
CA ARG A 113 16.71 -2.68 -3.32
C ARG A 113 15.49 -2.12 -2.59
N SER A 114 15.52 -2.07 -1.26
CA SER A 114 14.46 -1.44 -0.47
C SER A 114 14.32 0.04 -0.80
N ILE A 115 15.44 0.78 -0.91
CA ILE A 115 15.45 2.19 -1.29
C ILE A 115 14.94 2.39 -2.72
N THR A 116 15.43 1.62 -3.69
CA THR A 116 14.96 1.70 -5.09
C THR A 116 13.46 1.43 -5.16
N HIS A 117 13.00 0.37 -4.51
CA HIS A 117 11.58 0.06 -4.51
C HIS A 117 10.78 1.18 -3.87
N ARG A 118 11.19 1.68 -2.71
CA ARG A 118 10.55 2.85 -2.08
C ARG A 118 10.46 4.02 -3.04
N ALA A 119 11.53 4.30 -3.79
CA ALA A 119 11.54 5.33 -4.82
C ALA A 119 10.48 5.07 -5.90
N ASP A 120 10.41 3.86 -6.44
CA ASP A 120 9.43 3.50 -7.48
C ASP A 120 7.98 3.57 -6.95
N GLN A 121 7.76 3.16 -5.69
CA GLN A 121 6.46 3.27 -5.02
C GLN A 121 6.06 4.72 -4.84
N LEU A 122 6.97 5.57 -4.36
CA LEU A 122 6.74 6.99 -4.18
C LEU A 122 6.45 7.67 -5.51
N ALA A 123 7.13 7.28 -6.60
CA ALA A 123 6.83 7.73 -7.95
C ALA A 123 5.39 7.36 -8.34
N PHE A 124 5.02 6.10 -8.13
CA PHE A 124 3.68 5.58 -8.42
C PHE A 124 2.59 6.28 -7.60
N GLU A 125 2.77 6.40 -6.28
CA GLU A 125 1.83 7.08 -5.38
C GLU A 125 1.71 8.57 -5.75
N HIS A 126 2.82 9.20 -6.15
CA HIS A 126 2.82 10.57 -6.66
C HIS A 126 1.97 10.70 -7.93
N ASP A 127 2.12 9.80 -8.91
CA ASP A 127 1.32 9.84 -10.14
C ASP A 127 -0.15 9.52 -9.90
N LEU A 128 -0.46 8.54 -9.05
CA LEU A 128 -1.84 8.22 -8.65
C LEU A 128 -2.47 9.42 -7.97
N THR A 129 -1.76 10.07 -7.05
CA THR A 129 -2.29 11.21 -6.34
C THR A 129 -2.45 12.42 -7.24
N ARG A 130 -1.52 12.69 -8.15
CA ARG A 130 -1.65 13.73 -9.18
C ARG A 130 -2.86 13.47 -10.07
N SER A 131 -3.12 12.22 -10.41
CA SER A 131 -4.30 11.81 -11.18
C SER A 131 -5.59 12.00 -10.36
N ALA A 132 -5.59 11.61 -9.09
CA ALA A 132 -6.71 11.84 -8.18
C ALA A 132 -7.00 13.33 -7.99
N LEU A 133 -5.96 14.15 -7.78
CA LEU A 133 -6.08 15.60 -7.70
C LEU A 133 -6.60 16.20 -9.00
N SER A 134 -6.12 15.74 -10.16
CA SER A 134 -6.61 16.18 -11.47
C SER A 134 -8.08 15.80 -11.69
N HIS A 135 -8.49 14.62 -11.25
CA HIS A 135 -9.89 14.19 -11.27
C HIS A 135 -10.75 15.08 -10.37
N LEU A 136 -10.31 15.29 -9.13
CA LEU A 136 -11.03 16.13 -8.17
C LEU A 136 -11.12 17.57 -8.68
N THR A 137 -10.03 18.20 -9.09
CA THR A 137 -9.99 19.62 -9.48
C THR A 137 -10.62 19.89 -10.84
N LEU A 138 -10.28 19.09 -11.84
CA LEU A 138 -10.59 19.35 -13.26
C LEU A 138 -11.66 18.41 -13.83
N GLY A 139 -12.11 17.41 -13.07
CA GLY A 139 -13.05 16.40 -13.57
C GLY A 139 -12.43 15.46 -14.62
N LYS A 140 -11.09 15.41 -14.72
CA LYS A 140 -10.40 14.52 -15.67
C LYS A 140 -10.65 13.06 -15.33
N LEU A 141 -10.73 12.21 -16.36
CA LEU A 141 -10.76 10.77 -16.15
C LEU A 141 -9.42 10.29 -15.58
N LEU A 142 -9.47 9.28 -14.71
CA LEU A 142 -8.28 8.59 -14.26
C LEU A 142 -7.66 7.75 -15.39
N PRO A 143 -6.35 7.43 -15.28
CA PRO A 143 -5.76 6.35 -16.06
C PRO A 143 -6.57 5.05 -15.90
N GLN A 144 -6.73 4.30 -17.00
CA GLN A 144 -7.51 3.05 -17.02
C GLN A 144 -6.97 2.03 -16.01
N GLU A 145 -5.66 2.02 -15.79
CA GLU A 145 -5.00 1.13 -14.84
C GLU A 145 -5.51 1.33 -13.41
N ASP A 146 -5.71 2.57 -12.98
CA ASP A 146 -6.18 2.88 -11.62
C ASP A 146 -7.67 2.58 -11.43
N ILE A 147 -8.48 2.85 -12.46
CA ILE A 147 -9.89 2.44 -12.50
C ILE A 147 -9.98 0.92 -12.37
N SER A 148 -9.19 0.20 -13.18
CA SER A 148 -9.18 -1.26 -13.18
C SER A 148 -8.65 -1.84 -11.86
N PHE A 149 -7.66 -1.21 -11.24
CA PHE A 149 -7.11 -1.65 -9.96
C PHE A 149 -8.20 -1.64 -8.89
N HIS A 150 -8.92 -0.52 -8.78
CA HIS A 150 -9.97 -0.38 -7.78
C HIS A 150 -11.12 -1.38 -8.00
N GLN A 151 -11.63 -1.47 -9.23
CA GLN A 151 -12.72 -2.39 -9.60
C GLN A 151 -12.33 -3.85 -9.35
N ARG A 152 -11.15 -4.26 -9.80
CA ARG A 152 -10.66 -5.64 -9.61
C ARG A 152 -10.45 -5.98 -8.14
N ASN A 153 -10.04 -5.03 -7.30
CA ASN A 153 -9.96 -5.25 -5.85
C ASN A 153 -11.36 -5.42 -5.22
N MET A 154 -12.33 -4.59 -5.61
CA MET A 154 -13.71 -4.75 -5.13
C MET A 154 -14.26 -6.12 -5.54
N GLU A 155 -14.06 -6.56 -6.77
CA GLU A 155 -14.44 -7.90 -7.24
C GLU A 155 -13.70 -9.01 -6.49
N PHE A 156 -12.39 -8.86 -6.28
CA PHE A 156 -11.55 -9.85 -5.60
C PHE A 156 -12.01 -10.09 -4.16
N PHE A 157 -12.38 -9.03 -3.45
CA PHE A 157 -12.87 -9.08 -2.08
C PHE A 157 -14.40 -9.23 -1.99
N SER A 158 -15.12 -9.28 -3.12
CA SER A 158 -16.60 -9.25 -3.15
C SER A 158 -17.18 -8.09 -2.35
N ALA A 159 -16.60 -6.91 -2.53
CA ALA A 159 -16.97 -5.65 -1.88
C ALA A 159 -17.73 -4.73 -2.84
N GLN A 160 -18.58 -3.86 -2.27
CA GLN A 160 -19.34 -2.86 -3.04
C GLN A 160 -18.72 -1.47 -2.98
N THR A 161 -17.80 -1.24 -2.04
CA THR A 161 -17.10 0.03 -1.86
C THR A 161 -15.62 -0.22 -1.62
N PRO A 162 -14.73 0.76 -1.91
CA PRO A 162 -13.32 0.63 -1.57
C PRO A 162 -13.08 0.46 -0.07
N SER A 163 -13.82 1.16 0.80
CA SER A 163 -13.72 0.98 2.25
C SER A 163 -14.03 -0.46 2.67
N GLU A 164 -15.01 -1.10 2.04
CA GLU A 164 -15.33 -2.49 2.29
C GLU A 164 -14.22 -3.43 1.76
N ALA A 165 -13.65 -3.14 0.59
CA ALA A 165 -12.51 -3.90 0.06
C ALA A 165 -11.29 -3.80 0.99
N MET A 166 -10.96 -2.61 1.48
CA MET A 166 -9.90 -2.37 2.48
C MET A 166 -10.20 -3.12 3.78
N ARG A 167 -11.44 -3.07 4.27
CA ARG A 167 -11.84 -3.80 5.48
C ARG A 167 -11.63 -5.30 5.29
N ARG A 168 -12.05 -5.86 4.15
CA ARG A 168 -11.90 -7.28 3.84
C ARG A 168 -10.44 -7.69 3.71
N PHE A 169 -9.61 -6.88 3.06
CA PHE A 169 -8.16 -7.05 3.02
C PHE A 169 -7.55 -7.21 4.43
N LEU A 170 -7.97 -6.38 5.39
CA LEU A 170 -7.46 -6.37 6.77
C LEU A 170 -7.96 -7.52 7.66
N ILE A 171 -9.06 -8.21 7.30
CA ILE A 171 -9.66 -9.25 8.15
C ILE A 171 -9.64 -10.65 7.53
N GLU A 172 -9.41 -10.75 6.22
CA GLU A 172 -9.47 -12.03 5.53
C GLU A 172 -8.49 -13.04 6.13
N LYS A 173 -8.98 -14.27 6.28
CA LYS A 173 -8.23 -15.37 6.86
C LYS A 173 -7.63 -16.26 5.79
N ALA A 174 -6.38 -16.64 6.00
CA ALA A 174 -5.68 -17.70 5.29
C ALA A 174 -6.23 -19.07 5.70
N THR A 175 -5.74 -20.14 5.05
CA THR A 175 -6.21 -21.51 5.32
C THR A 175 -5.84 -22.01 6.72
N ASP A 176 -4.87 -21.38 7.37
CA ASP A 176 -4.44 -21.66 8.76
C ASP A 176 -5.21 -20.85 9.81
N GLY A 177 -6.18 -20.01 9.41
CA GLY A 177 -6.96 -19.15 10.31
C GLY A 177 -6.26 -17.84 10.73
N HIS A 178 -4.99 -17.65 10.36
CA HIS A 178 -4.29 -16.37 10.49
C HIS A 178 -4.69 -15.41 9.35
N LEU A 179 -4.21 -14.17 9.37
CA LEU A 179 -4.56 -13.19 8.35
C LEU A 179 -3.91 -13.54 7.00
N ALA A 180 -4.64 -13.33 5.91
CA ALA A 180 -4.18 -13.63 4.57
C ALA A 180 -3.20 -12.60 4.01
N TRP A 181 -3.51 -11.31 4.17
CA TRP A 181 -2.83 -10.22 3.47
C TRP A 181 -2.20 -9.17 4.38
N ALA A 182 -2.74 -9.02 5.59
CA ALA A 182 -2.28 -8.07 6.59
C ALA A 182 -1.62 -8.78 7.78
N ARG A 183 -1.10 -10.02 7.59
CA ARG A 183 -0.50 -10.82 8.66
C ARG A 183 0.60 -10.11 9.46
N PRO A 184 1.56 -9.42 8.81
CA PRO A 184 2.64 -8.79 9.55
C PRO A 184 2.22 -7.46 10.19
N MET A 185 1.02 -6.93 9.91
CA MET A 185 0.58 -5.64 10.45
C MET A 185 0.25 -5.78 11.94
N GLN A 186 0.72 -4.82 12.75
CA GLN A 186 0.47 -4.83 14.19
C GLN A 186 -1.02 -4.84 14.50
N GLN A 187 -1.42 -5.62 15.50
CA GLN A 187 -2.84 -5.73 15.87
C GLN A 187 -3.45 -4.36 16.24
N GLY A 188 -2.69 -3.51 16.94
CA GLY A 188 -3.13 -2.16 17.32
C GLY A 188 -3.44 -1.29 16.11
N VAL A 189 -2.49 -1.18 15.19
CA VAL A 189 -2.65 -0.44 13.91
C VAL A 189 -3.83 -0.99 13.10
N ARG A 190 -3.89 -2.31 12.93
CA ARG A 190 -4.97 -2.96 12.19
C ARG A 190 -6.34 -2.67 12.81
N SER A 191 -6.44 -2.64 14.14
CA SER A 191 -7.71 -2.37 14.83
C SER A 191 -8.13 -0.92 14.63
N GLN A 192 -7.19 0.04 14.73
CA GLN A 192 -7.43 1.45 14.45
C GLN A 192 -7.93 1.66 13.01
N LEU A 193 -7.25 1.06 12.02
CA LEU A 193 -7.67 1.14 10.61
C LEU A 193 -9.09 0.59 10.41
N LEU A 194 -9.41 -0.54 11.04
CA LEU A 194 -10.76 -1.12 10.97
C LEU A 194 -11.82 -0.21 11.58
N ASP A 195 -11.50 0.48 12.67
CA ASP A 195 -12.41 1.43 13.30
C ASP A 195 -12.62 2.67 12.43
N THR A 196 -11.55 3.23 11.85
CA THR A 196 -11.63 4.32 10.88
C THR A 196 -12.50 3.92 9.67
N LEU A 197 -12.38 2.68 9.18
CA LEU A 197 -13.17 2.17 8.05
C LEU A 197 -14.66 1.97 8.35
N LYS A 198 -15.06 1.69 9.60
CA LYS A 198 -16.49 1.57 9.98
C LYS A 198 -17.26 2.88 9.76
N GLY A 199 -16.60 4.02 9.93
CA GLY A 199 -17.19 5.35 9.74
C GLY A 199 -17.20 5.84 8.28
N ALA A 200 -16.59 5.09 7.36
CA ALA A 200 -16.33 5.57 6.00
C ALA A 200 -17.60 5.63 5.15
N LYS A 201 -18.10 6.85 4.89
CA LYS A 201 -19.24 7.09 4.00
C LYS A 201 -18.90 8.13 2.96
N TYR A 202 -19.20 7.84 1.70
CA TYR A 202 -19.12 8.84 0.64
C TYR A 202 -20.13 9.95 0.87
N GLN A 203 -19.69 11.18 0.64
CA GLN A 203 -20.52 12.37 0.73
C GLN A 203 -20.24 13.30 -0.44
N LYS A 204 -21.25 14.07 -0.85
CA LYS A 204 -21.06 15.14 -1.84
C LYS A 204 -20.38 16.32 -1.12
N PRO A 205 -19.11 16.63 -1.42
CA PRO A 205 -18.40 17.68 -0.69
C PRO A 205 -18.89 19.06 -1.13
N SER A 206 -18.91 20.02 -0.21
CA SER A 206 -19.01 21.44 -0.58
C SER A 206 -17.74 21.87 -1.32
N LYS A 207 -17.78 23.00 -2.05
CA LYS A 207 -16.58 23.54 -2.71
C LYS A 207 -15.40 23.72 -1.74
N LYS A 208 -15.67 24.31 -0.57
CA LYS A 208 -14.68 24.52 0.50
C LYS A 208 -14.14 23.21 1.07
N GLU A 209 -15.00 22.21 1.22
CA GLU A 209 -14.55 20.90 1.72
C GLU A 209 -13.70 20.17 0.67
N LYS A 210 -14.07 20.28 -0.61
CA LYS A 210 -13.29 19.74 -1.72
C LYS A 210 -11.89 20.35 -1.78
N GLU A 211 -11.77 21.66 -1.62
CA GLU A 211 -10.48 22.37 -1.51
C GLU A 211 -9.65 21.82 -0.34
N ARG A 212 -10.25 21.63 0.85
CA ARG A 212 -9.53 21.08 2.00
C ARG A 212 -9.12 19.61 1.83
N ILE A 213 -9.91 18.81 1.10
CA ILE A 213 -9.55 17.43 0.73
C ILE A 213 -8.34 17.45 -0.20
N ILE A 214 -8.36 18.32 -1.21
CA ILE A 214 -7.22 18.54 -2.11
C ILE A 214 -5.98 18.92 -1.30
N ASP A 215 -6.08 19.84 -0.34
CA ASP A 215 -4.97 20.24 0.52
C ASP A 215 -4.45 19.07 1.37
N THR A 216 -5.31 18.27 1.98
CA THR A 216 -4.90 17.08 2.75
C THR A 216 -4.15 16.08 1.87
N VAL A 217 -4.68 15.79 0.69
CA VAL A 217 -4.07 14.84 -0.26
C VAL A 217 -2.74 15.38 -0.81
N ASN A 218 -2.65 16.68 -1.06
CA ASN A 218 -1.43 17.34 -1.53
C ASN A 218 -0.36 17.46 -0.43
N ASN A 219 -0.77 17.71 0.82
CA ASN A 219 0.15 17.74 1.96
C ASN A 219 0.71 16.36 2.28
N PHE A 220 -0.08 15.30 2.09
CA PHE A 220 0.42 13.93 2.17
C PHE A 220 1.54 13.70 1.13
N LEU A 221 1.36 14.15 -0.11
CA LEU A 221 2.41 14.09 -1.13
C LEU A 221 3.67 14.85 -0.73
N ILE A 222 3.54 16.09 -0.27
CA ILE A 222 4.70 16.94 0.03
C ILE A 222 5.51 16.38 1.21
N ASN A 223 4.83 15.85 2.22
CA ASN A 223 5.47 15.42 3.46
C ASN A 223 5.95 13.96 3.45
N ASP A 224 5.33 13.06 2.69
CA ASP A 224 5.68 11.61 2.70
C ASP A 224 6.59 11.20 1.52
N VAL A 225 6.57 11.94 0.39
CA VAL A 225 7.33 11.61 -0.84
C VAL A 225 8.77 12.13 -0.83
N LEU A 226 9.06 13.15 -0.03
CA LEU A 226 10.40 13.71 0.17
C LEU A 226 10.80 13.51 1.63
N PRO A 227 11.22 12.31 2.05
CA PRO A 227 11.78 12.15 3.39
C PRO A 227 12.93 13.15 3.55
N ALA A 228 13.04 13.76 4.73
CA ALA A 228 14.10 14.71 5.04
C ALA A 228 15.52 14.13 4.77
N SER A 229 15.67 12.80 4.77
CA SER A 229 16.89 12.10 4.37
C SER A 229 17.22 12.20 2.87
N LEU A 230 16.21 12.30 1.99
CA LEU A 230 16.36 12.51 0.54
C LEU A 230 16.44 14.00 0.13
N GLN A 231 16.24 14.94 1.06
CA GLN A 231 16.53 16.37 0.80
C GLN A 231 18.02 16.64 0.59
N THR A 232 18.91 15.71 0.96
CA THR A 232 20.30 15.79 0.52
C THR A 232 20.38 15.48 -0.98
N ALA A 233 20.65 16.52 -1.77
CA ALA A 233 20.63 16.58 -3.23
C ALA A 233 21.41 15.48 -4.00
N ARG A 234 22.12 14.59 -3.31
CA ARG A 234 22.92 13.51 -3.90
C ARG A 234 22.13 12.23 -4.15
N GLU A 235 21.16 11.90 -3.30
CA GLU A 235 20.28 10.73 -3.49
C GLU A 235 19.11 11.04 -4.42
N TYR A 236 18.54 12.25 -4.33
CA TYR A 236 17.58 12.77 -5.30
C TYR A 236 18.13 12.80 -6.74
N ARG A 237 19.42 13.09 -6.93
CA ARG A 237 20.11 12.99 -8.23
C ARG A 237 20.26 11.56 -8.75
N LYS A 238 20.36 10.56 -7.87
CA LYS A 238 20.36 9.14 -8.28
C LYS A 238 18.95 8.69 -8.67
N TYR A 239 17.94 9.11 -7.90
CA TYR A 239 16.53 8.85 -8.20
C TYR A 239 16.08 9.46 -9.53
N THR A 240 16.39 10.74 -9.77
CA THR A 240 16.07 11.41 -11.05
C THR A 240 16.84 10.83 -12.24
N LYS A 241 18.09 10.39 -12.05
CA LYS A 241 18.83 9.66 -13.10
C LYS A 241 18.21 8.29 -13.42
N ALA A 242 17.74 7.56 -12.41
CA ALA A 242 17.05 6.27 -12.60
C ALA A 242 15.72 6.44 -13.36
N LEU A 243 14.94 7.47 -13.00
CA LEU A 243 13.71 7.84 -13.72
C LEU A 243 13.98 8.22 -15.19
N ALA A 244 15.06 8.98 -15.45
CA ALA A 244 15.44 9.39 -16.80
C ALA A 244 15.93 8.23 -17.67
N SER A 245 16.53 7.19 -17.08
CA SER A 245 16.90 5.97 -17.81
C SER A 245 15.72 5.05 -18.14
N TYR A 246 14.62 5.16 -17.40
CA TYR A 246 13.43 4.32 -17.62
C TYR A 246 12.52 4.88 -18.73
N ASN A 247 12.50 6.20 -18.93
CA ASN A 247 11.70 6.87 -19.97
C ASN A 247 12.38 6.95 -21.35
N ASN A 248 13.59 6.38 -21.49
CA ASN A 248 14.37 6.41 -22.73
C ASN A 248 14.62 5.00 -23.32
N ASN A 249 13.89 3.99 -22.85
CA ASN A 249 13.79 2.65 -23.44
C ASN A 249 12.31 2.32 -23.69
#